data_AF-A0A0D5ZCA6-F1
#
_entry.id   AF-A0A0D5ZCA6-F1
#
_cell.length_a   1.000
_cell.length_b   1.000
_cell.length_c   1.000
_cell.angle_alpha   90.00
_cell.angle_beta   90.00
_cell.angle_gamma   90.00
#
_symmetry.space_group_name_H-M   'P 1'
#
loop_
_entity.id
_entity.type
_entity.pdbx_description
1 polymer ?
#
loop_
_entity_poly.entity_id
_entity_poly.type
_entity_poly.pdbx_seq_one_letter_code
_entity_poly.pdbx_strand_id
1 'polypeptide(L)'
;MNIMIMVQFGSLFLIFFIAFILYSSRLWKVSGLFGSSDVISILLQLVLITWAIVSFFVGLIKMIIVSGLAVSTIVLTMGIPILLIAFFSIKIYRNYFITRQELKRMKNASVLCKQWASSFPFISEENTQLKLHLREGKPEGKMIITNVTEEQASELYSQKQDLPKGIFLDVYPVKEDNKNLIH
;
A
#
# COMPACT_ATOMS: atom_id res chain seq x y z
N MET A 1 13.40 40.85 12.23
CA MET A 1 13.02 39.45 11.92
C MET A 1 13.36 39.18 10.46
N ASN A 2 14.16 38.16 10.15
CA ASN A 2 14.62 37.88 8.77
C ASN A 2 13.40 37.67 7.86
N ILE A 3 13.21 38.52 6.83
CA ILE A 3 12.12 38.42 5.83
C ILE A 3 11.97 37.00 5.29
N MET A 4 13.08 36.28 5.15
CA MET A 4 13.13 34.87 4.73
C MET A 4 12.38 33.91 5.65
N ILE A 5 12.48 34.09 6.96
CA ILE A 5 11.75 33.27 7.94
C ILE A 5 10.25 33.51 7.75
N MET A 6 9.86 34.77 7.50
CA MET A 6 8.47 35.12 7.21
C MET A 6 8.00 34.50 5.88
N VAL A 7 8.84 34.45 4.85
CA VAL A 7 8.54 33.76 3.58
C VAL A 7 8.39 32.24 3.79
N GLN A 8 9.23 31.63 4.61
CA GLN A 8 9.15 30.18 4.90
C GLN A 8 7.91 29.83 5.72
N PHE A 9 7.56 30.59 6.75
CA PHE A 9 6.32 30.35 7.50
C PHE A 9 5.08 30.75 6.68
N GLY A 10 5.17 31.78 5.84
CA GLY A 10 4.12 32.15 4.90
C GLY A 10 3.84 31.07 3.86
N SER A 11 4.89 30.43 3.32
CA SER A 11 4.72 29.29 2.41
C SER A 11 4.15 28.07 3.12
N LEU A 12 4.57 27.79 4.36
CA LEU A 12 3.96 26.73 5.18
C LEU A 12 2.46 26.97 5.36
N PHE A 13 2.07 28.19 5.73
CA PHE A 13 0.68 28.57 5.91
C PHE A 13 -0.13 28.41 4.62
N LEU A 14 0.42 28.87 3.48
CA LEU A 14 -0.22 28.73 2.17
C LEU A 14 -0.43 27.25 1.79
N ILE A 15 0.60 26.42 1.94
CA ILE A 15 0.53 24.98 1.62
C ILE A 15 -0.48 24.29 2.55
N PHE A 16 -0.47 24.64 3.84
CA PHE A 16 -1.43 24.13 4.80
C PHE A 16 -2.87 24.53 4.45
N PHE A 17 -3.09 25.78 4.04
CA PHE A 17 -4.40 26.27 3.62
C PHE A 17 -4.92 25.52 2.38
N ILE A 18 -4.05 25.28 1.39
CA ILE A 18 -4.39 24.46 0.21
C ILE A 18 -4.77 23.04 0.65
N ALA A 19 -3.97 22.41 1.52
CA ALA A 19 -4.28 21.08 2.03
C ALA A 19 -5.59 21.03 2.82
N PHE A 20 -5.90 22.08 3.58
CA PHE A 20 -7.16 22.22 4.30
C PHE A 20 -8.37 22.31 3.34
N ILE A 21 -8.24 23.06 2.24
CA ILE A 21 -9.28 23.12 1.19
C ILE A 21 -9.48 21.74 0.57
N LEU A 22 -8.38 21.05 0.20
CA LEU A 22 -8.44 19.70 -0.37
C LEU A 22 -9.11 18.71 0.59
N TYR A 23 -8.79 18.76 1.88
CA TYR A 23 -9.45 17.93 2.88
C TYR A 23 -10.96 18.24 3.01
N SER A 24 -11.28 19.54 3.09
CA SER A 24 -12.66 20.04 3.27
C SER A 24 -13.56 19.74 2.08
N SER A 25 -13.00 19.73 0.87
CA SER A 25 -13.72 19.36 -0.36
C SER A 25 -14.15 17.89 -0.40
N ARG A 26 -13.70 17.05 0.55
CA ARG A 26 -14.04 15.62 0.66
C ARG A 26 -13.76 14.81 -0.61
N LEU A 27 -12.86 15.27 -1.49
CA LEU A 27 -12.46 14.55 -2.70
C LEU A 27 -11.99 13.12 -2.40
N TRP A 28 -11.42 12.90 -1.21
CA TRP A 28 -10.99 11.59 -0.73
C TRP A 28 -12.13 10.59 -0.51
N LYS A 29 -13.38 11.04 -0.29
CA LYS A 29 -14.53 10.13 -0.17
C LYS A 29 -14.89 9.45 -1.48
N VAL A 30 -14.53 10.04 -2.61
CA VAL A 30 -14.85 9.51 -3.94
C VAL A 30 -14.09 8.22 -4.24
N SER A 31 -12.89 8.04 -3.68
CA SER A 31 -12.08 6.84 -3.92
C SER A 31 -12.42 5.67 -3.00
N GLY A 32 -13.03 5.91 -1.82
CA GLY A 32 -13.39 4.86 -0.85
C GLY A 32 -12.19 4.08 -0.27
N LEU A 33 -10.97 4.38 -0.69
CA LEU A 33 -9.75 3.62 -0.39
C LEU A 33 -9.07 4.04 0.92
N PHE A 34 -9.40 5.22 1.45
CA PHE A 34 -8.69 5.78 2.60
C PHE A 34 -9.66 6.26 3.68
N GLY A 35 -9.37 5.91 4.94
CA GLY A 35 -10.07 6.45 6.09
C GLY A 35 -9.76 7.93 6.28
N SER A 36 -10.65 8.65 6.98
CA SER A 36 -10.44 10.09 7.24
C SER A 36 -9.13 10.39 7.98
N SER A 37 -8.72 9.51 8.91
CA SER A 37 -7.45 9.59 9.63
C SER A 37 -6.24 9.43 8.70
N ASP A 38 -6.32 8.51 7.75
CA ASP A 38 -5.23 8.20 6.83
C ASP A 38 -5.02 9.37 5.86
N VAL A 39 -6.11 9.95 5.38
CA VAL A 39 -6.07 11.12 4.49
C VAL A 39 -5.45 12.33 5.21
N ILE A 40 -5.83 12.61 6.46
CA ILE A 40 -5.22 13.70 7.24
C ILE A 40 -3.72 13.45 7.40
N SER A 41 -3.34 12.22 7.76
CA SER A 41 -1.93 11.85 7.94
C SER A 41 -1.13 12.03 6.64
N ILE A 42 -1.66 11.59 5.50
CA ILE A 42 -1.02 11.74 4.18
C ILE A 42 -0.89 13.22 3.82
N LEU A 43 -1.97 14.01 3.97
CA LEU A 43 -1.97 15.44 3.67
C LEU A 43 -0.97 16.19 4.53
N LEU A 44 -0.91 15.93 5.83
CA LEU A 44 0.05 16.57 6.74
C LEU A 44 1.50 16.23 6.33
N GLN A 45 1.78 14.97 6.01
CA GLN A 45 3.10 14.54 5.56
C GLN A 45 3.47 15.24 4.24
N LEU A 46 2.53 15.36 3.30
CA LEU A 46 2.73 16.05 2.03
C LEU A 46 3.02 17.54 2.25
N VAL A 47 2.23 18.23 3.10
CA VAL A 47 2.45 19.64 3.46
C VAL A 47 3.86 19.84 4.00
N LEU A 48 4.29 19.00 4.95
CA LEU A 48 5.60 19.12 5.59
C LEU A 48 6.76 18.84 4.61
N ILE A 49 6.63 17.83 3.75
CA ILE A 49 7.66 17.50 2.74
C ILE A 49 7.75 18.62 1.70
N THR A 50 6.61 19.06 1.14
CA THR A 50 6.58 20.14 0.15
C THR A 50 7.17 21.43 0.73
N TRP A 51 6.78 21.77 1.96
CA TRP A 51 7.36 22.92 2.66
C TRP A 51 8.87 22.79 2.87
N ALA A 52 9.34 21.61 3.28
CA ALA A 52 10.77 21.37 3.48
C ALA A 52 11.54 21.52 2.17
N ILE A 53 11.03 20.97 1.06
CA ILE A 53 11.66 21.12 -0.27
C ILE A 53 11.74 22.59 -0.66
N VAL A 54 10.61 23.32 -0.58
CA VAL A 54 10.57 24.76 -0.89
C VAL A 54 11.53 25.54 0.00
N SER A 55 11.54 25.27 1.30
CA SER A 55 12.40 25.96 2.27
C SER A 55 13.88 25.70 2.01
N PHE A 56 14.25 24.46 1.66
CA PHE A 56 15.61 24.10 1.29
C PHE A 56 16.07 24.88 0.04
N PHE A 57 15.27 24.94 -1.02
CA PHE A 57 15.61 25.71 -2.23
C PHE A 57 15.71 27.21 -1.96
N VAL A 58 14.81 27.77 -1.15
CA VAL A 58 14.90 29.18 -0.71
C VAL A 58 16.20 29.45 0.05
N GLY A 59 16.60 28.53 0.94
CA GLY A 59 17.88 28.61 1.64
C GLY A 59 19.09 28.54 0.71
N LEU A 60 19.04 27.65 -0.29
CA LEU A 60 20.10 27.46 -1.28
C LEU A 60 20.30 28.71 -2.15
N ILE A 61 19.21 29.29 -2.66
CA ILE A 61 19.22 30.55 -3.42
C ILE A 61 19.85 31.67 -2.59
N LYS A 62 19.49 31.76 -1.30
CA LYS A 62 20.05 32.77 -0.40
C LYS A 62 21.56 32.64 -0.22
N MET A 63 22.06 31.42 -0.05
CA MET A 63 23.50 31.16 0.07
C MET A 63 24.30 31.65 -1.15
N ILE A 64 23.70 31.57 -2.34
CA ILE A 64 24.33 32.02 -3.58
C ILE A 64 24.33 33.55 -3.68
N ILE A 65 23.24 34.21 -3.28
CA ILE A 65 23.04 35.65 -3.46
C ILE A 65 23.74 36.49 -2.36
N VAL A 66 23.80 35.98 -1.13
CA VAL A 66 24.29 36.74 0.03
C VAL A 66 25.53 36.09 0.61
N SER A 67 26.66 36.80 0.56
CA SER A 67 27.87 36.43 1.30
C SER A 67 27.69 36.74 2.79
N GLY A 68 28.00 35.77 3.67
CA GLY A 68 27.99 35.97 5.12
C GLY A 68 26.67 35.65 5.84
N LEU A 69 26.10 34.46 5.62
CA LEU A 69 24.95 34.00 6.40
C LEU A 69 25.34 33.60 7.83
N ALA A 70 24.60 34.13 8.81
CA ALA A 70 24.68 33.66 10.18
C ALA A 70 24.31 32.17 10.26
N VAL A 71 25.10 31.40 11.03
CA VAL A 71 24.91 29.94 11.21
C VAL A 71 23.47 29.60 11.62
N SER A 72 22.87 30.39 12.51
CA SER A 72 21.48 30.22 12.95
C SER A 72 20.47 30.29 11.80
N THR A 73 20.74 31.14 10.80
CA THR A 73 19.89 31.26 9.63
C THR A 73 20.05 30.04 8.72
N ILE A 74 21.28 29.56 8.52
CA ILE A 74 21.57 28.36 7.71
C ILE A 74 20.88 27.13 8.31
N VAL A 75 20.96 26.95 9.64
CA VAL A 75 20.33 25.82 10.34
C VAL A 75 18.81 25.86 10.19
N LEU A 76 18.18 27.02 10.34
CA LEU A 76 16.73 27.15 10.19
C LEU A 76 16.27 26.99 8.74
N THR A 77 16.98 27.58 7.78
CA THR A 77 16.53 27.60 6.38
C THR A 77 16.87 26.34 5.60
N MET A 78 17.91 25.61 6.01
CA MET A 78 18.38 24.41 5.29
C MET A 78 18.49 23.20 6.20
N GLY A 79 19.06 23.35 7.41
CA GLY A 79 19.24 22.23 8.34
C GLY A 79 17.94 21.53 8.72
N ILE A 80 16.94 22.27 9.22
CA ILE A 80 15.63 21.70 9.58
C ILE A 80 14.93 21.06 8.37
N PRO A 81 14.82 21.74 7.21
CA PRO A 81 14.27 21.11 6.01
C PRO A 81 14.98 19.84 5.56
N ILE A 82 16.32 19.80 5.57
CA ILE A 82 17.10 18.61 5.21
C ILE A 82 16.80 17.47 6.17
N LEU A 83 16.74 17.72 7.47
CA LEU A 83 16.40 16.70 8.47
C LEU A 83 14.99 16.13 8.24
N LEU A 84 14.02 16.98 7.91
CA LEU A 84 12.67 16.52 7.57
C LEU A 84 12.66 15.68 6.29
N ILE A 85 13.33 16.14 5.23
CA ILE A 85 13.44 15.38 3.97
C ILE A 85 14.10 14.02 4.22
N ALA A 86 15.19 13.98 4.99
CA ALA A 86 15.89 12.75 5.34
C ALA A 86 14.99 11.80 6.14
N PHE A 87 14.30 12.30 7.18
CA PHE A 87 13.36 11.51 7.98
C PHE A 87 12.25 10.88 7.13
N PHE A 88 11.61 11.67 6.26
CA PHE A 88 10.56 11.16 5.39
C PHE A 88 11.09 10.20 4.33
N SER A 89 12.28 10.45 3.78
CA SER A 89 12.93 9.55 2.81
C SER A 89 13.23 8.19 3.42
N ILE A 90 13.76 8.15 4.64
CA ILE A 90 14.01 6.90 5.38
C ILE A 90 12.70 6.15 5.64
N LYS A 91 11.66 6.87 6.06
CA LYS A 91 10.33 6.29 6.31
C LYS A 91 9.74 5.67 5.02
N ILE A 92 9.80 6.39 3.91
CA ILE A 92 9.33 5.92 2.59
C ILE A 92 10.12 4.70 2.15
N TYR A 93 11.46 4.74 2.24
CA TYR A 93 12.32 3.63 1.84
C TYR A 93 12.04 2.37 2.66
N ARG A 94 11.90 2.51 3.98
CA ARG A 94 11.54 1.39 4.87
C ARG A 94 10.17 0.80 4.49
N ASN A 95 9.17 1.64 4.26
CA ASN A 95 7.84 1.18 3.89
C ASN A 95 7.85 0.47 2.52
N TYR A 96 8.55 1.03 1.53
CA TYR A 96 8.73 0.42 0.23
C TYR A 96 9.35 -0.97 0.32
N PHE A 97 10.39 -1.15 1.15
CA PHE A 97 11.03 -2.44 1.33
C PHE A 97 10.09 -3.48 1.95
N ILE A 98 9.34 -3.08 2.98
CA ILE A 98 8.34 -3.93 3.64
C ILE A 98 7.24 -4.34 2.65
N THR A 99 6.62 -3.38 1.96
CA THR A 99 5.57 -3.65 0.98
C THR A 99 6.08 -4.54 -0.16
N ARG A 100 7.32 -4.33 -0.64
CA ARG A 100 7.91 -5.18 -1.68
C ARG A 100 8.13 -6.61 -1.19
N GLN A 101 8.55 -6.78 0.06
CA GLN A 101 8.71 -8.11 0.67
C GLN A 101 7.37 -8.82 0.83
N GLU A 102 6.34 -8.09 1.28
CA GLU A 102 4.97 -8.55 1.41
C GLU A 102 4.36 -9.00 0.07
N LEU A 103 4.50 -8.18 -0.98
CA LEU A 103 4.05 -8.52 -2.33
C LEU A 103 4.77 -9.77 -2.86
N LYS A 104 6.07 -9.91 -2.60
CA LYS A 104 6.84 -11.10 -2.98
C LYS A 104 6.32 -12.36 -2.28
N ARG A 105 6.02 -12.27 -0.98
CA ARG A 105 5.44 -13.40 -0.21
C ARG A 105 4.05 -13.79 -0.75
N MET A 106 3.19 -12.81 -1.02
CA MET A 106 1.87 -13.02 -1.61
C MET A 106 1.95 -13.69 -2.98
N LYS A 107 2.85 -13.20 -3.85
CA LYS A 107 3.07 -13.79 -5.17
C LYS A 107 3.56 -15.24 -5.06
N ASN A 108 4.50 -15.52 -4.17
CA ASN A 108 4.99 -16.88 -3.96
C ASN A 108 3.89 -17.83 -3.46
N ALA A 109 3.09 -17.41 -2.47
CA ALA A 109 1.96 -18.20 -1.98
C ALA A 109 0.92 -18.45 -3.09
N SER A 110 0.64 -17.44 -3.92
CA SER A 110 -0.24 -17.60 -5.08
C SER A 110 0.29 -18.60 -6.09
N VAL A 111 1.60 -18.59 -6.39
CA VAL A 111 2.22 -19.57 -7.30
C VAL A 111 2.11 -20.98 -6.72
N LEU A 112 2.43 -21.18 -5.44
CA LEU A 112 2.30 -22.50 -4.79
C LEU A 112 0.86 -23.01 -4.80
N CYS A 113 -0.11 -22.13 -4.53
CA CYS A 113 -1.53 -22.45 -4.61
C CYS A 113 -1.93 -22.88 -6.02
N LYS A 114 -1.49 -22.15 -7.06
CA LYS A 114 -1.76 -22.51 -8.45
C LYS A 114 -1.10 -23.83 -8.85
N GLN A 115 0.13 -24.07 -8.39
CA GLN A 115 0.85 -25.32 -8.65
C GLN A 115 0.14 -26.53 -8.01
N TRP A 116 -0.31 -26.39 -6.76
CA TRP A 116 -1.13 -27.40 -6.09
C TRP A 116 -2.46 -27.62 -6.82
N ALA A 117 -3.15 -26.57 -7.23
CA ALA A 117 -4.39 -26.70 -8.00
C ALA A 117 -4.15 -27.43 -9.34
N SER A 118 -3.03 -27.15 -10.02
CA SER A 118 -2.68 -27.77 -11.29
C SER A 118 -2.22 -29.23 -11.20
N SER A 119 -1.98 -29.78 -10.01
CA SER A 119 -1.68 -31.22 -9.89
C SER A 119 -2.90 -32.10 -10.14
N PHE A 120 -4.10 -31.52 -10.16
CA PHE A 120 -5.35 -32.21 -10.43
C PHE A 120 -5.79 -31.96 -11.87
N PRO A 121 -6.02 -33.01 -12.69
CA PRO A 121 -6.32 -32.85 -14.11
C PRO A 121 -7.69 -32.25 -14.40
N PHE A 122 -8.60 -32.27 -13.42
CA PHE A 122 -9.97 -31.73 -13.52
C PHE A 122 -10.08 -30.26 -13.03
N ILE A 123 -8.97 -29.66 -12.59
CA ILE A 123 -8.94 -28.27 -12.14
C ILE A 123 -8.43 -27.37 -13.27
N SER A 124 -9.15 -26.29 -13.51
CA SER A 124 -8.82 -25.24 -14.48
C SER A 124 -8.79 -23.87 -13.81
N GLU A 125 -8.27 -22.84 -14.49
CA GLU A 125 -8.32 -21.48 -13.96
C GLU A 125 -9.75 -20.93 -13.84
N GLU A 126 -10.70 -21.47 -14.62
CA GLU A 126 -12.10 -21.03 -14.61
C GLU A 126 -12.86 -21.55 -13.38
N ASN A 127 -12.49 -22.74 -12.89
CA ASN A 127 -13.15 -23.36 -11.75
C ASN A 127 -12.42 -23.13 -10.41
N THR A 128 -11.35 -22.33 -10.43
CA THR A 128 -10.51 -22.02 -9.27
C THR A 128 -10.51 -20.52 -8.96
N GLN A 129 -10.92 -20.14 -7.76
CA GLN A 129 -10.81 -18.78 -7.26
C GLN A 129 -9.89 -18.72 -6.05
N LEU A 130 -8.87 -17.87 -6.12
CA LEU A 130 -7.92 -17.67 -5.04
C LEU A 130 -8.09 -16.28 -4.43
N LYS A 131 -8.41 -16.23 -3.13
CA LYS A 131 -8.54 -14.99 -2.36
C LYS A 131 -7.49 -14.99 -1.26
N LEU A 132 -6.36 -14.32 -1.53
CA LEU A 132 -5.28 -14.15 -0.56
C LEU A 132 -5.31 -12.74 0.05
N HIS A 133 -4.92 -12.65 1.31
CA HIS A 133 -4.65 -11.42 2.03
C HIS A 133 -3.44 -11.62 2.95
N LEU A 134 -2.86 -10.53 3.43
CA LEU A 134 -1.78 -10.58 4.41
C LEU A 134 -2.35 -10.39 5.80
N ARG A 135 -2.03 -11.32 6.71
CA ARG A 135 -2.29 -11.21 8.14
C ARG A 135 -0.98 -11.40 8.89
N GLU A 136 -0.60 -10.42 9.70
CA GLU A 136 0.64 -10.45 10.50
C GLU A 136 1.90 -10.79 9.66
N GLY A 137 1.95 -10.31 8.40
CA GLY A 137 3.07 -10.55 7.48
C GLY A 137 3.12 -11.96 6.88
N LYS A 138 2.10 -12.79 7.12
CA LYS A 138 1.91 -14.11 6.50
C LYS A 138 0.74 -14.07 5.51
N PRO A 139 0.86 -14.73 4.35
CA PRO A 139 -0.25 -14.87 3.43
C PRO A 139 -1.28 -15.83 4.01
N GLU A 140 -2.50 -15.35 4.21
CA GLU A 140 -3.66 -16.14 4.61
C GLU A 140 -4.76 -15.98 3.56
N GLY A 141 -5.66 -16.95 3.45
CA GLY A 141 -6.70 -16.83 2.45
C GLY A 141 -7.50 -18.09 2.25
N LYS A 142 -8.29 -18.08 1.18
CA LYS A 142 -9.04 -19.24 0.76
C LYS A 142 -8.87 -19.51 -0.73
N MET A 143 -8.76 -20.79 -1.04
CA MET A 143 -8.88 -21.34 -2.37
C MET A 143 -10.27 -21.96 -2.48
N ILE A 144 -11.04 -21.48 -3.44
CA ILE A 144 -12.38 -21.96 -3.73
C ILE A 144 -12.30 -22.73 -5.03
N ILE A 145 -12.72 -23.99 -5.02
CA ILE A 145 -12.85 -24.81 -6.22
C ILE A 145 -14.33 -25.13 -6.41
N THR A 146 -14.84 -24.84 -7.59
CA THR A 146 -16.24 -25.08 -7.97
C THR A 146 -16.34 -26.12 -9.08
N ASN A 147 -17.54 -26.63 -9.34
CA ASN A 147 -17.82 -27.51 -10.47
C ASN A 147 -17.02 -28.82 -10.49
N VAL A 148 -16.86 -29.44 -9.33
CA VAL A 148 -16.24 -30.77 -9.20
C VAL A 148 -17.28 -31.82 -8.78
N THR A 149 -17.00 -33.10 -9.02
CA THR A 149 -17.82 -34.20 -8.50
C THR A 149 -17.54 -34.45 -7.02
N GLU A 150 -18.40 -35.21 -6.34
CA GLU A 150 -18.15 -35.57 -4.93
C GLU A 150 -16.88 -36.41 -4.76
N GLU A 151 -16.58 -37.30 -5.70
CA GLU A 151 -15.35 -38.10 -5.70
C GLU A 151 -14.10 -37.20 -5.83
N GLN A 152 -14.12 -36.24 -6.76
CA GLN A 152 -13.07 -35.25 -6.94
C GLN A 152 -12.92 -34.33 -5.71
N ALA A 153 -14.03 -33.97 -5.07
CA ALA A 153 -14.00 -33.20 -3.84
C ALA A 153 -13.32 -33.99 -2.71
N SER A 154 -13.61 -35.29 -2.58
CA SER A 154 -12.95 -36.16 -1.61
C SER A 154 -11.45 -36.28 -1.87
N GLU A 155 -11.04 -36.39 -3.14
CA GLU A 155 -9.63 -36.38 -3.54
C GLU A 155 -8.92 -35.10 -3.11
N LEU A 156 -9.53 -33.93 -3.36
CA LEU A 156 -8.99 -32.64 -2.96
C LEU A 156 -8.84 -32.49 -1.44
N TYR A 157 -9.82 -32.97 -0.67
CA TYR A 157 -9.73 -32.95 0.78
C TYR A 157 -8.66 -33.89 1.32
N SER A 158 -8.39 -35.02 0.66
CA SER A 158 -7.33 -35.96 1.05
C SER A 158 -5.93 -35.35 0.94
N GLN A 159 -5.70 -34.48 -0.06
CA GLN A 159 -4.42 -33.82 -0.32
C GLN A 159 -4.34 -32.39 0.24
N LYS A 160 -5.29 -31.99 1.08
CA LYS A 160 -5.32 -30.65 1.70
C LYS A 160 -4.06 -30.33 2.52
N GLN A 161 -3.35 -31.35 3.00
CA GLN A 161 -2.14 -31.17 3.82
C GLN A 161 -0.97 -30.55 3.03
N ASP A 162 -0.97 -30.71 1.71
CA ASP A 162 0.06 -30.18 0.82
C ASP A 162 -0.21 -28.71 0.42
N LEU A 163 -1.38 -28.19 0.79
CA LEU A 163 -1.73 -26.78 0.56
C LEU A 163 -0.86 -25.87 1.44
N PRO A 164 -0.41 -24.71 0.93
CA PRO A 164 0.36 -23.76 1.74
C PRO A 164 -0.33 -23.41 3.06
N LYS A 165 0.44 -23.38 4.16
CA LYS A 165 -0.07 -23.05 5.50
C LYS A 165 -0.78 -21.69 5.49
N GLY A 166 -1.94 -21.63 6.15
CA GLY A 166 -2.76 -20.41 6.24
C GLY A 166 -3.78 -20.26 5.10
N ILE A 167 -3.81 -21.19 4.14
CA ILE A 167 -4.81 -21.24 3.08
C ILE A 167 -5.89 -22.26 3.45
N PHE A 168 -7.15 -21.83 3.39
CA PHE A 168 -8.32 -22.68 3.57
C PHE A 168 -8.83 -23.17 2.22
N LEU A 169 -9.29 -24.42 2.16
CA LEU A 169 -9.84 -25.03 0.96
C LEU A 169 -11.37 -25.14 1.10
N ASP A 170 -12.09 -24.45 0.22
CA ASP A 170 -13.54 -24.53 0.08
C ASP A 170 -13.86 -25.21 -1.26
N VAL A 171 -14.49 -26.39 -1.22
CA VAL A 171 -14.87 -27.13 -2.43
C VAL A 171 -16.39 -27.15 -2.54
N TYR A 172 -16.92 -26.75 -3.70
CA TYR A 172 -18.35 -26.74 -3.98
C TYR A 172 -18.65 -27.72 -5.13
N PRO A 173 -19.18 -28.92 -4.82
CA PRO A 173 -19.54 -29.89 -5.84
C PRO A 173 -20.77 -29.44 -6.63
N VAL A 174 -20.90 -29.92 -7.88
CA VAL A 174 -22.10 -29.68 -8.70
C VAL A 174 -23.29 -30.37 -8.03
N LYS A 175 -24.33 -29.61 -7.67
CA LYS A 175 -25.60 -30.20 -7.20
C LYS A 175 -26.25 -30.99 -8.33
N GLU A 176 -26.62 -32.23 -8.06
CA GLU A 176 -27.17 -33.17 -9.06
C GLU A 176 -28.48 -32.74 -9.72
N ASP A 177 -29.17 -31.70 -9.24
CA ASP A 177 -30.44 -31.22 -9.81
C ASP A 177 -30.37 -30.70 -11.26
N ASN A 178 -29.18 -30.45 -11.81
CA ASN A 178 -29.02 -29.95 -13.18
C ASN A 178 -28.63 -31.02 -14.23
N LYS A 179 -28.55 -32.31 -13.87
CA LYS A 179 -28.29 -33.37 -14.86
C LYS A 179 -29.46 -33.64 -15.83
N ASN A 180 -30.66 -33.12 -15.54
CA ASN A 180 -31.87 -33.38 -16.33
C ASN A 180 -32.26 -32.29 -17.35
N LEU A 181 -31.46 -31.22 -17.52
CA LEU A 181 -31.80 -30.11 -18.43
C LEU A 181 -31.00 -30.11 -19.74
N ILE A 182 -30.16 -31.13 -19.97
CA ILE A 182 -29.44 -31.30 -21.23
C ILE A 182 -29.76 -32.70 -21.77
N HIS A 183 -30.97 -32.86 -22.30
CA HIS A 183 -31.32 -33.92 -23.23
C HIS A 183 -32.23 -33.37 -24.33
#